data_AF-U1GP73-F1
#
_entry.id   AF-U1GP73-F1
#
_cell.length_a   1.000
_cell.length_b   1.000
_cell.length_c   1.000
_cell.angle_alpha   90.00
_cell.angle_beta   90.00
_cell.angle_gamma   90.00
#
_symmetry.space_group_name_H-M   'P 1'
#
loop_
_entity.id
_entity.type
_entity.pdbx_description
1 polymer ?
#
loop_
_entity_poly.entity_id
_entity_poly.type
_entity_poly.pdbx_seq_one_letter_code
_entity_poly.pdbx_strand_id
1 'polypeptide(L)'
;MPQPTPLAIATSSLQRLVKEEASYHSELEMQQKRIERLESAQPTINGEGGEEDAESEAERGNQEFLLKQESRMANADLPLSFSLRQRKALEETKAVFPRLRERIVEGMANLEALLASAPEGDPDVAKAREVIEQAKAATG
;
A
#
# COMPACT_ATOMS: atom_id res chain seq x y z
N MET A 1 28.07 20.43 -11.30
CA MET A 1 27.99 19.21 -10.46
C MET A 1 28.78 18.12 -11.19
N PRO A 2 29.65 17.36 -10.50
CA PRO A 2 30.28 16.20 -11.11
C PRO A 2 29.23 15.13 -11.44
N GLN A 3 29.54 14.30 -12.42
CA GLN A 3 28.71 13.15 -12.79
C GLN A 3 28.72 12.10 -11.66
N PRO A 4 27.56 11.49 -11.33
CA PRO A 4 27.49 10.50 -10.27
C PRO A 4 28.27 9.24 -10.64
N THR A 5 28.93 8.66 -9.64
CA THR A 5 29.72 7.43 -9.79
C THR A 5 28.80 6.22 -9.99
N PRO A 6 29.28 5.11 -10.57
CA PRO A 6 28.52 3.86 -10.62
C PRO A 6 28.07 3.38 -9.23
N LEU A 7 28.92 3.55 -8.22
CA LEU A 7 28.61 3.20 -6.83
C LEU A 7 27.45 4.04 -6.28
N ALA A 8 27.46 5.36 -6.50
CA ALA A 8 26.36 6.25 -6.11
C ALA A 8 25.05 5.91 -6.85
N ILE A 9 25.12 5.61 -8.16
CA ILE A 9 23.95 5.24 -8.95
C ILE A 9 23.34 3.94 -8.44
N ALA A 10 24.15 2.91 -8.22
CA ALA A 10 23.71 1.62 -7.70
C ALA A 10 23.11 1.76 -6.29
N THR A 11 23.77 2.54 -5.42
CA THR A 11 23.26 2.86 -4.07
C THR A 11 21.88 3.50 -4.13
N SER A 12 21.70 4.52 -4.99
CA SER A 12 20.43 5.22 -5.13
C SER A 12 19.32 4.32 -5.72
N SER A 13 19.68 3.44 -6.64
CA SER A 13 18.76 2.48 -7.25
C SER A 13 18.25 1.47 -6.22
N LEU A 14 19.17 0.85 -5.46
CA LEU A 14 18.80 -0.09 -4.40
C LEU A 14 17.97 0.58 -3.31
N GLN A 15 18.35 1.80 -2.89
CA GLN A 15 17.59 2.56 -1.89
C GLN A 15 16.14 2.83 -2.34
N ARG A 16 15.90 3.07 -3.64
CA ARG A 16 14.54 3.24 -4.16
C ARG A 16 13.73 1.95 -4.08
N LEU A 17 14.33 0.81 -4.41
CA LEU A 17 13.67 -0.50 -4.32
C LEU A 17 13.29 -0.83 -2.87
N VAL A 18 14.19 -0.58 -1.91
CA VAL A 18 13.90 -0.78 -0.48
C VAL A 18 12.74 0.10 -0.01
N LYS A 19 12.70 1.36 -0.45
CA LYS A 19 11.57 2.26 -0.14
C LYS A 19 10.27 1.82 -0.79
N GLU A 20 10.34 1.29 -2.01
CA GLU A 20 9.20 0.71 -2.71
C GLU A 20 8.63 -0.50 -1.95
N GLU A 21 9.48 -1.40 -1.46
CA GLU A 21 9.07 -2.55 -0.64
C GLU A 21 8.38 -2.10 0.66
N ALA A 22 8.96 -1.13 1.37
CA ALA A 22 8.37 -0.55 2.57
C ALA A 22 7.00 0.11 2.29
N SER A 23 6.86 0.78 1.14
CA SER A 23 5.60 1.39 0.72
C SER A 23 4.53 0.33 0.49
N TYR A 24 4.85 -0.78 -0.19
CA TYR A 24 3.89 -1.86 -0.42
C TYR A 24 3.50 -2.59 0.87
N HIS A 25 4.42 -2.72 1.84
CA HIS A 25 4.06 -3.25 3.16
C HIS A 25 3.05 -2.36 3.90
N SER A 26 3.27 -1.04 3.86
CA SER A 26 2.34 -0.07 4.45
C SER A 26 0.98 -0.12 3.76
N GLU A 27 0.95 -0.27 2.43
CA GLU A 27 -0.28 -0.42 1.66
C GLU A 27 -1.04 -1.71 2.04
N LEU A 28 -0.35 -2.85 2.13
CA LEU A 28 -0.94 -4.11 2.58
C LEU A 28 -1.58 -3.97 3.96
N GLU A 29 -0.90 -3.32 4.91
CA GLU A 29 -1.43 -3.11 6.26
C GLU A 29 -2.72 -2.27 6.23
N MET A 30 -2.75 -1.21 5.43
CA MET A 30 -3.95 -0.37 5.27
C MET A 30 -5.11 -1.14 4.61
N GLN A 31 -4.82 -1.93 3.58
CA GLN A 31 -5.80 -2.77 2.90
C GLN A 31 -6.37 -3.84 3.84
N GLN A 32 -5.51 -4.49 4.64
CA GLN A 32 -5.90 -5.49 5.62
C GLN A 32 -6.82 -4.90 6.69
N LYS A 33 -6.45 -3.76 7.29
CA LYS A 33 -7.31 -3.02 8.24
C LYS A 33 -8.66 -2.63 7.63
N ARG A 34 -8.67 -2.28 6.34
CA ARG A 34 -9.92 -1.93 5.64
C ARG A 34 -10.81 -3.16 5.46
N ILE A 35 -10.25 -4.31 5.10
CA ILE A 35 -10.99 -5.58 4.97
C ILE A 35 -11.55 -6.00 6.32
N GLU A 36 -10.76 -5.95 7.39
CA GLU A 36 -11.23 -6.29 8.75
C GLU A 36 -12.42 -5.43 9.18
N ARG A 37 -12.40 -4.11 8.90
CA ARG A 37 -13.54 -3.22 9.18
C ARG A 37 -14.79 -3.59 8.37
N LEU A 38 -14.62 -4.03 7.13
CA LEU A 38 -15.73 -4.42 6.26
C LEU A 38 -16.32 -5.78 6.67
N GLU A 39 -15.49 -6.69 7.16
CA GLU A 39 -15.91 -8.01 7.63
C GLU A 39 -16.52 -7.98 9.04
N SER A 40 -16.06 -7.07 9.91
CA SER A 40 -16.62 -6.85 11.25
C SER A 40 -17.85 -5.97 11.28
N ALA A 41 -18.11 -5.19 10.21
CA ALA A 41 -19.34 -4.46 10.04
C ALA A 41 -20.51 -5.43 9.80
N GLN A 42 -21.15 -5.88 10.88
CA GLN A 42 -22.50 -6.42 10.83
C GLN A 42 -23.43 -5.34 10.24
N PRO A 43 -24.39 -5.70 9.37
CA PRO A 43 -25.40 -4.75 8.93
C PRO A 43 -26.25 -4.38 10.14
N THR A 44 -25.97 -3.24 10.77
CA THR A 44 -26.88 -2.65 11.75
C THR A 44 -28.10 -2.15 11.00
N ILE A 45 -29.14 -2.97 10.92
CA ILE A 45 -30.50 -2.52 10.64
C ILE A 45 -31.01 -1.89 11.94
N ASN A 46 -30.67 -0.62 12.17
CA ASN A 46 -31.39 0.19 13.16
C ASN A 46 -32.39 1.06 12.40
N GLY A 47 -33.46 0.43 11.96
CA GLY A 47 -34.72 1.13 11.71
C GLY A 47 -35.39 1.35 13.07
N GLU A 48 -35.13 2.50 13.68
CA GLU A 48 -36.02 3.04 14.71
C GLU A 48 -36.76 4.21 14.07
N GLY A 49 -38.00 3.94 13.69
CA GLY A 49 -38.97 4.94 13.27
C GLY A 49 -39.39 5.82 14.44
N GLY A 50 -39.43 7.13 14.18
CA GLY A 50 -40.18 8.10 14.94
C GLY A 50 -40.81 9.06 13.93
N GLU A 51 -42.14 8.94 13.78
CA GLU A 51 -43.10 9.91 13.23
C GLU A 51 -42.80 11.32 13.80
N GLU A 52 -42.96 12.48 13.14
CA GLU A 52 -43.99 12.98 12.23
C GLU A 52 -43.53 14.38 11.70
N ASP A 53 -44.00 14.75 10.51
CA ASP A 53 -44.30 16.12 10.02
C ASP A 53 -43.26 17.11 9.43
N ALA A 54 -43.68 17.63 8.26
CA ALA A 54 -43.35 18.89 7.55
C ALA A 54 -42.22 18.91 6.50
N GLU A 55 -42.50 18.33 5.32
CA GLU A 55 -41.65 18.40 4.11
C GLU A 55 -41.33 19.85 3.68
N SER A 56 -40.06 20.24 3.79
CA SER A 56 -39.50 21.36 3.02
C SER A 56 -38.73 20.85 1.79
N GLU A 57 -38.66 21.62 0.70
CA GLU A 57 -37.88 21.25 -0.50
C GLU A 57 -36.40 20.96 -0.21
N ALA A 58 -35.86 21.45 0.91
CA ALA A 58 -34.51 21.12 1.38
C ALA A 58 -34.37 19.67 1.87
N GLU A 59 -35.46 19.04 2.33
CA GLU A 59 -35.47 17.65 2.82
C GLU A 59 -35.57 16.62 1.69
N ARG A 60 -36.09 17.00 0.51
CA ARG A 60 -36.09 16.13 -0.68
C ARG A 60 -34.68 15.80 -1.16
N GLY A 61 -33.75 16.76 -1.08
CA GLY A 61 -32.33 16.52 -1.40
C GLY A 61 -31.64 15.59 -0.39
N ASN A 62 -32.05 15.64 0.88
CA ASN A 62 -31.57 14.72 1.92
C ASN A 62 -32.22 13.33 1.80
N GLN A 63 -33.51 13.24 1.46
CA GLN A 63 -34.19 11.98 1.15
C GLN A 63 -33.59 11.31 -0.08
N GLU A 64 -33.20 12.05 -1.12
CA GLU A 64 -32.55 11.47 -2.29
C GLU A 64 -31.17 10.89 -1.96
N PHE A 65 -30.43 11.52 -1.03
CA PHE A 65 -29.19 10.99 -0.49
C PHE A 65 -29.40 9.73 0.37
N LEU A 66 -30.42 9.74 1.25
CA LEU A 66 -30.79 8.61 2.11
C LEU A 66 -31.36 7.44 1.30
N LEU A 67 -32.21 7.67 0.30
CA LEU A 67 -32.74 6.64 -0.60
C LEU A 67 -31.64 6.05 -1.51
N LYS A 68 -30.62 6.84 -1.86
CA LYS A 68 -29.42 6.35 -2.58
C LYS A 68 -28.49 5.55 -1.66
N GLN A 69 -28.51 5.83 -0.35
CA GLN A 69 -27.84 5.04 0.67
C GLN A 69 -28.62 3.74 0.97
N GLU A 70 -29.94 3.80 1.09
CA GLU A 70 -30.84 2.65 1.30
C GLU A 70 -30.90 1.73 0.08
N SER A 71 -30.95 2.28 -1.14
CA SER A 71 -30.83 1.51 -2.39
C SER A 71 -29.45 0.84 -2.54
N ARG A 72 -28.40 1.37 -1.87
CA ARG A 72 -27.09 0.70 -1.76
C ARG A 72 -27.06 -0.36 -0.67
N MET A 73 -27.89 -0.24 0.38
CA MET A 73 -27.97 -1.19 1.50
C MET A 73 -28.92 -2.37 1.25
N ALA A 74 -29.85 -2.27 0.29
CA ALA A 74 -30.79 -3.33 -0.07
C ALA A 74 -30.18 -4.50 -0.87
N ASN A 75 -28.89 -4.47 -1.21
CA ASN A 75 -28.18 -5.61 -1.79
C ASN A 75 -27.23 -6.22 -0.75
N ALA A 76 -27.65 -7.31 -0.10
CA ALA A 76 -26.78 -8.11 0.77
C ALA A 76 -25.50 -8.60 0.05
N ASP A 77 -25.51 -8.64 -1.29
CA ASP A 77 -24.36 -8.95 -2.13
C ASP A 77 -23.36 -7.79 -2.33
N LEU A 78 -23.75 -6.53 -2.07
CA LEU A 78 -22.88 -5.37 -2.28
C LEU A 78 -21.70 -5.31 -1.29
N PRO A 79 -21.87 -5.51 0.04
CA PRO A 79 -20.74 -5.56 0.96
C PRO A 79 -19.83 -6.78 0.71
N LEU A 80 -20.39 -7.94 0.32
CA LEU A 80 -19.62 -9.13 -0.03
C LEU A 80 -18.80 -8.90 -1.32
N SER A 81 -19.41 -8.35 -2.37
CA SER A 81 -18.72 -8.03 -3.62
C SER A 81 -17.67 -6.93 -3.46
N PHE A 82 -17.89 -5.96 -2.57
CA PHE A 82 -16.90 -4.94 -2.23
C PHE A 82 -15.72 -5.54 -1.45
N SER A 83 -15.97 -6.36 -0.42
CA SER A 83 -14.92 -7.08 0.30
C SER A 83 -14.11 -7.99 -0.63
N LEU A 84 -14.76 -8.71 -1.55
CA LEU A 84 -14.09 -9.51 -2.57
C LEU A 84 -13.16 -8.68 -3.46
N ARG A 85 -13.59 -7.49 -3.90
CA ARG A 85 -12.73 -6.56 -4.66
C ARG A 85 -11.54 -6.08 -3.84
N GLN A 86 -11.75 -5.76 -2.56
CA GLN A 86 -10.66 -5.35 -1.65
C GLN A 86 -9.66 -6.49 -1.41
N ARG A 87 -10.13 -7.72 -1.23
CA ARG A 87 -9.26 -8.90 -1.13
C ARG A 87 -8.47 -9.13 -2.42
N LYS A 88 -9.09 -8.93 -3.59
CA LYS A 88 -8.39 -9.01 -4.88
C LYS A 88 -7.28 -7.97 -4.99
N ALA A 89 -7.54 -6.72 -4.62
CA ALA A 89 -6.53 -5.67 -4.60
C ALA A 89 -5.36 -6.03 -3.66
N LEU A 90 -5.66 -6.63 -2.50
CA LEU A 90 -4.65 -7.12 -1.57
C LEU A 90 -3.79 -8.23 -2.15
N GLU A 91 -4.38 -9.19 -2.86
CA GLU A 91 -3.63 -10.23 -3.57
C GLU A 91 -2.79 -9.66 -4.73
N GLU A 92 -3.29 -8.65 -5.45
CA GLU A 92 -2.52 -7.95 -6.48
C GLU A 92 -1.30 -7.24 -5.88
N THR A 93 -1.44 -6.58 -4.72
CA THR A 93 -0.30 -6.00 -4.00
C THR A 93 0.66 -7.10 -3.49
N LYS A 94 0.17 -8.22 -2.97
CA LYS A 94 1.05 -9.35 -2.58
C LYS A 94 1.84 -9.88 -3.76
N ALA A 95 1.24 -9.93 -4.94
CA ALA A 95 1.86 -10.47 -6.14
C ALA A 95 3.04 -9.64 -6.66
N VAL A 96 3.20 -8.37 -6.22
CA VAL A 96 4.37 -7.57 -6.62
C VAL A 96 5.64 -7.89 -5.84
N PHE A 97 5.51 -8.42 -4.61
CA PHE A 97 6.66 -8.66 -3.73
C PHE A 97 7.71 -9.64 -4.29
N PRO A 98 7.35 -10.79 -4.90
CA PRO A 98 8.35 -11.73 -5.40
C PRO A 98 9.32 -11.08 -6.38
N ARG A 99 8.79 -10.40 -7.40
CA ARG A 99 9.59 -9.70 -8.41
C ARG A 99 10.36 -8.53 -7.81
N LEU A 100 9.77 -7.80 -6.87
CA LEU A 100 10.45 -6.68 -6.21
C LEU A 100 11.66 -7.16 -5.39
N ARG A 101 11.49 -8.26 -4.64
CA ARG A 101 12.56 -8.88 -3.84
C ARG A 101 13.67 -9.43 -4.71
N GLU A 102 13.34 -10.07 -5.84
CA GLU A 102 14.35 -10.47 -6.85
C GLU A 102 15.20 -9.28 -7.28
N ARG A 103 14.58 -8.15 -7.63
CA ARG A 103 15.30 -6.92 -8.02
C ARG A 103 16.14 -6.34 -6.88
N ILE A 104 15.69 -6.46 -5.63
CA ILE A 104 16.46 -6.03 -4.46
C ILE A 104 17.70 -6.91 -4.29
N VAL A 105 17.56 -8.23 -4.38
CA VAL A 105 18.67 -9.19 -4.29
C VAL A 105 19.69 -8.96 -5.42
N GLU A 106 19.23 -8.78 -6.66
CA GLU A 106 20.09 -8.43 -7.79
C GLU A 106 20.81 -7.08 -7.56
N GLY A 107 20.09 -6.09 -7.04
CA GLY A 107 20.63 -4.78 -6.69
C GLY A 107 21.70 -4.84 -5.59
N MET A 108 21.49 -5.69 -4.58
CA MET A 108 22.49 -5.96 -3.54
C MET A 108 23.75 -6.59 -4.12
N ALA A 109 23.62 -7.64 -4.93
CA ALA A 109 24.76 -8.32 -5.55
C ALA A 109 25.58 -7.36 -6.44
N ASN A 110 24.91 -6.51 -7.22
CA ASN A 110 25.58 -5.48 -8.01
C ASN A 110 26.32 -4.45 -7.13
N LEU A 111 25.68 -3.99 -6.05
CA LEU A 111 26.29 -3.01 -5.15
C LEU A 111 27.49 -3.59 -4.38
N GLU A 112 27.41 -4.86 -3.96
CA GLU A 112 28.52 -5.59 -3.34
C GLU A 112 29.71 -5.75 -4.30
N ALA A 113 29.46 -6.07 -5.58
CA ALA A 113 30.50 -6.16 -6.59
C ALA A 113 31.21 -4.80 -6.80
N LEU A 114 30.46 -3.70 -6.84
CA LEU A 114 31.03 -2.35 -6.96
C LEU A 114 31.86 -1.98 -5.73
N LEU A 115 31.39 -2.32 -4.52
CA LEU A 115 32.10 -2.11 -3.27
C LEU A 115 33.44 -2.86 -3.20
N ALA A 116 33.53 -4.07 -3.77
CA ALA A 116 34.77 -4.85 -3.81
C ALA A 116 35.86 -4.17 -4.67
N SER A 117 35.46 -3.31 -5.62
CA SER A 117 36.35 -2.55 -6.50
C SER A 117 36.48 -1.07 -6.14
N ALA A 118 35.81 -0.62 -5.07
CA ALA A 118 35.77 0.79 -4.71
C ALA A 118 37.14 1.27 -4.20
N PRO A 119 37.60 2.47 -4.60
CA PRO A 119 38.86 3.03 -4.12
C PRO A 119 38.80 3.30 -2.61
N GLU A 120 39.95 3.19 -1.95
CA GLU A 120 40.08 3.50 -0.54
C GLU A 120 39.75 4.99 -0.29
N GLY A 121 38.87 5.26 0.68
CA GLY A 121 38.40 6.61 0.97
C GLY A 121 37.27 7.13 0.07
N ASP A 122 36.67 6.29 -0.78
CA ASP A 122 35.49 6.66 -1.56
C ASP A 122 34.33 7.10 -0.63
N PRO A 123 33.80 8.32 -0.79
CA PRO A 123 32.78 8.87 0.09
C PRO A 123 31.44 8.11 0.03
N ASP A 124 31.18 7.36 -1.04
CA ASP A 124 29.91 6.66 -1.24
C ASP A 124 29.89 5.28 -0.54
N VAL A 125 31.05 4.75 -0.11
CA VAL A 125 31.18 3.40 0.48
C VAL A 125 30.37 3.26 1.76
N ALA A 126 30.37 4.26 2.64
CA ALA A 126 29.62 4.20 3.89
C ALA A 126 28.11 4.09 3.63
N LYS A 127 27.60 4.88 2.67
CA LYS A 127 26.18 4.87 2.32
C LYS A 127 25.77 3.58 1.60
N ALA A 128 26.60 3.09 0.69
CA ALA A 128 26.37 1.83 -0.01
C ALA A 128 26.21 0.66 0.97
N ARG A 129 27.08 0.57 1.98
CA ARG A 129 26.98 -0.47 3.04
C ARG A 129 25.71 -0.35 3.86
N GLU A 130 25.32 0.86 4.26
CA GLU A 130 24.07 1.10 4.98
C GLU A 130 22.84 0.63 4.18
N VAL A 131 22.81 0.93 2.87
CA VAL A 131 21.69 0.53 2.01
C VAL A 131 21.64 -0.99 1.82
N ILE A 132 22.78 -1.69 1.78
CA ILE A 132 22.81 -3.16 1.76
C ILE A 132 22.18 -3.73 3.04
N GLU A 133 22.51 -3.19 4.21
CA GLU A 133 21.90 -3.66 5.47
C GLU A 133 20.39 -3.38 5.52
N GLN A 134 19.95 -2.22 5.01
CA GLN A 134 18.53 -1.92 4.86
C GLN A 134 17.83 -2.90 3.91
N ALA A 135 18.47 -3.26 2.79
CA ALA A 135 17.93 -4.22 1.83
C ALA A 135 17.83 -5.64 2.41
N LYS A 136 18.84 -6.08 3.19
CA LYS A 136 18.78 -7.35 3.94
C LYS A 136 17.63 -7.37 4.93
N ALA A 137 17.43 -6.28 5.67
CA ALA A 137 16.35 -6.18 6.64
C ALA A 137 14.95 -6.12 5.99
N ALA A 138 14.85 -5.64 4.75
CA ALA A 138 13.57 -5.58 4.04
C ALA A 138 13.18 -6.93 3.41
N THR A 139 14.17 -7.77 3.06
CA THR A 139 13.96 -9.04 2.35
C THR A 139 14.11 -10.31 3.19
N GLY A 140 14.74 -10.23 4.37
CA GLY A 140 14.91 -11.32 5.33
C GLY A 140 13.78 -11.44 6.35
#